data_AF-A0A4R4XEH9-F1
#
_entry.id   AF-A0A4R4XEH9-F1
#
_cell.length_a   1.000
_cell.length_b   1.000
_cell.length_c   1.000
_cell.angle_alpha   90.00
_cell.angle_beta   90.00
_cell.angle_gamma   90.00
#
_symmetry.space_group_name_H-M   'P 1'
#
loop_
_entity.id
_entity.type
_entity.pdbx_description
1 polymer ?
#
loop_
_entity_poly.entity_id
_entity_poly.type
_entity_poly.pdbx_seq_one_letter_code
_entity_poly.pdbx_strand_id
1 'polypeptide(L)'
;MMDSLNRRSFLKGAAMGLALAGGGSTVFTACGSDSKGSNPADKEAFGALNWQLAWIKDAQFGGSYIADNKGYYRSNGFESVNFIAGGPTVVPVPVVVSGKAFVTLAAAEQVASAILQGADVVTIATLYQKNAMGLMSLAKSPITKPEDMAGKRIGVQTTNTGIFAAFLASNDMKPEDVKSVPVQFDPAPLTNGDVDGLLCLVTRQPVALELQGYKTNSWLFSDFNYPKMDGLYVVTKDTLAKHRDKVKAVLKSEIQGWRDQVRDPSIGAQLAVEKYGSDLGLNIKSELATATAQKPLMLTDRTKTEGLLSNTAELREQTVASLALGGLDLPADRMFDPSVLDEVYAENPELRQV
;
A
#
# COMPACT_ATOMS: atom_id res chain seq x y z
N MET A 1 56.32 -13.79 -17.68
CA MET A 1 56.34 -14.73 -16.54
C MET A 1 54.88 -15.03 -16.22
N MET A 2 54.19 -15.99 -16.85
CA MET A 2 54.44 -17.45 -16.89
C MET A 2 54.83 -17.97 -15.51
N ASP A 3 53.84 -18.46 -14.76
CA ASP A 3 53.67 -19.88 -14.39
C ASP A 3 52.38 -20.01 -13.56
N SER A 4 51.32 -20.74 -13.97
CA SER A 4 51.15 -22.14 -14.37
C SER A 4 51.02 -23.11 -13.18
N LEU A 5 49.83 -23.73 -13.09
CA LEU A 5 49.57 -25.11 -12.62
C LEU A 5 49.73 -25.37 -11.09
N ASN A 6 49.07 -26.33 -10.43
CA ASN A 6 48.15 -27.37 -10.87
C ASN A 6 47.27 -27.90 -9.73
N ARG A 7 46.20 -28.58 -10.15
CA ARG A 7 45.31 -29.47 -9.40
C ARG A 7 45.99 -30.77 -8.93
N ARG A 8 45.45 -31.29 -7.82
CA ARG A 8 45.26 -32.72 -7.44
C ARG A 8 46.49 -33.61 -7.17
N SER A 9 46.60 -34.02 -5.91
CA SER A 9 47.01 -35.37 -5.43
C SER A 9 46.91 -35.34 -3.89
N PHE A 10 46.35 -36.30 -3.14
CA PHE A 10 46.76 -37.71 -2.96
C PHE A 10 45.74 -38.35 -1.97
N LEU A 11 44.95 -39.37 -2.35
CA LEU A 11 45.09 -40.82 -2.03
C LEU A 11 45.24 -41.13 -0.52
N LYS A 12 44.21 -41.71 0.13
CA LYS A 12 43.92 -43.15 0.36
C LYS A 12 44.58 -43.77 1.62
N GLY A 13 43.77 -44.51 2.38
CA GLY A 13 44.17 -45.51 3.40
C GLY A 13 43.55 -45.21 4.77
N ALA A 14 42.94 -46.12 5.51
CA ALA A 14 42.77 -47.57 5.37
C ALA A 14 41.55 -48.03 6.20
N ALA A 15 41.00 -49.18 5.83
CA ALA A 15 39.93 -49.88 6.52
C ALA A 15 40.45 -50.94 7.51
N MET A 16 39.54 -51.39 8.37
CA MET A 16 39.47 -52.66 9.12
C MET A 16 40.10 -52.79 10.51
N GLY A 17 39.21 -53.18 11.44
CA GLY A 17 39.49 -53.84 12.71
C GLY A 17 38.18 -54.27 13.39
N LEU A 18 37.75 -55.50 13.10
CA LEU A 18 36.54 -56.18 13.59
C LEU A 18 36.64 -56.67 15.05
N ALA A 19 35.46 -57.04 15.59
CA ALA A 19 35.13 -58.10 16.58
C ALA A 19 34.92 -57.63 18.04
N LEU A 20 33.70 -57.56 18.58
CA LEU A 20 32.69 -58.60 18.95
C LEU A 20 32.73 -58.92 20.47
N ALA A 21 31.63 -58.68 21.18
CA ALA A 21 30.77 -59.70 21.84
C ALA A 21 30.16 -59.27 23.19
N GLY A 22 28.87 -59.63 23.37
CA GLY A 22 28.12 -59.69 24.64
C GLY A 22 27.13 -58.52 24.80
N GLY A 23 25.81 -58.66 24.82
CA GLY A 23 24.93 -59.78 25.14
C GLY A 23 23.93 -59.29 26.19
N GLY A 24 22.63 -59.21 25.88
CA GLY A 24 21.62 -58.80 26.86
C GLY A 24 20.32 -58.27 26.25
N SER A 25 19.41 -59.18 25.91
CA SER A 25 18.03 -58.88 25.55
C SER A 25 17.24 -58.36 26.75
N THR A 26 16.58 -57.21 26.62
CA THR A 26 15.35 -56.90 27.36
C THR A 26 14.34 -56.28 26.42
N VAL A 27 13.34 -57.09 26.08
CA VAL A 27 12.12 -56.67 25.40
C VAL A 27 11.19 -56.10 26.46
N PHE A 28 10.95 -54.79 26.44
CA PHE A 28 9.78 -54.19 27.08
C PHE A 28 8.93 -53.52 26.00
N THR A 29 8.03 -54.29 25.42
CA THR A 29 6.84 -53.77 24.75
C THR A 29 5.84 -53.43 25.85
N ALA A 30 5.65 -52.14 26.11
CA ALA A 30 4.53 -51.65 26.90
C ALA A 30 3.62 -50.85 25.96
N CYS A 31 2.43 -51.40 25.74
CA CYS A 31 1.35 -50.79 24.99
C CYS A 31 0.98 -49.43 25.60
N GLY A 32 1.21 -48.36 24.84
CA GLY A 32 0.66 -47.03 25.11
C GLY A 32 -0.09 -46.58 23.87
N SER A 33 -1.41 -46.81 23.91
CA SER A 33 -2.47 -46.34 23.02
C SER A 33 -2.06 -45.31 21.95
N ASP A 34 -2.18 -45.70 20.69
CA ASP A 34 -2.21 -44.81 19.51
C ASP A 34 -3.40 -43.85 19.63
N SER A 35 -3.27 -42.80 20.43
CA SER A 35 -3.89 -41.53 20.09
C SER A 35 -3.12 -40.98 18.90
N LYS A 36 -3.58 -41.32 17.69
CA LYS A 36 -3.46 -40.42 16.53
C LYS A 36 -4.12 -39.11 16.93
N GLY A 37 -3.39 -38.29 17.69
CA GLY A 37 -3.60 -36.87 17.74
C GLY A 37 -3.49 -36.43 16.30
N SER A 38 -4.61 -36.07 15.72
CA SER A 38 -4.66 -35.24 14.54
C SER A 38 -3.73 -34.07 14.81
N ASN A 39 -2.52 -34.12 14.24
CA ASN A 39 -1.66 -32.97 14.15
C ASN A 39 -2.56 -31.87 13.55
N PRO A 40 -2.68 -30.68 14.18
CA PRO A 40 -3.43 -29.61 13.55
C PRO A 40 -2.81 -29.44 12.18
N ALA A 41 -3.62 -29.61 11.13
CA ALA A 41 -3.19 -29.65 9.74
C ALA A 41 -2.01 -28.70 9.54
N ASP A 42 -0.88 -29.23 9.07
CA ASP A 42 0.20 -28.40 8.56
C ASP A 42 -0.47 -27.44 7.57
N LYS A 43 -0.70 -26.20 7.99
CA LYS A 43 -1.23 -25.16 7.12
C LYS A 43 -0.24 -25.11 5.98
N GLU A 44 -0.68 -25.49 4.79
CA GLU A 44 0.15 -25.47 3.60
C GLU A 44 0.76 -24.07 3.50
N ALA A 45 2.07 -23.98 3.71
CA ALA A 45 2.74 -22.69 3.80
C ALA A 45 2.67 -22.02 2.43
N PHE A 46 2.21 -20.77 2.38
CA PHE A 46 2.10 -20.01 1.13
C PHE A 46 3.46 -19.57 0.56
N GLY A 47 4.56 -19.96 1.22
CA GLY A 47 5.92 -19.55 0.92
C GLY A 47 6.17 -18.07 1.22
N ALA A 48 7.13 -17.49 0.52
CA ALA A 48 7.40 -16.05 0.57
C ALA A 48 6.34 -15.24 -0.20
N LEU A 49 5.91 -14.12 0.38
CA LEU A 49 5.07 -13.12 -0.27
C LEU A 49 5.94 -12.05 -0.92
N ASN A 50 5.98 -11.99 -2.25
CA ASN A 50 6.55 -10.86 -2.97
C ASN A 50 5.46 -9.80 -3.17
N TRP A 51 5.68 -8.60 -2.63
CA TRP A 51 4.72 -7.51 -2.70
C TRP A 51 5.37 -6.24 -3.27
N GLN A 52 4.89 -5.81 -4.43
CA GLN A 52 5.28 -4.53 -5.03
C GLN A 52 4.59 -3.34 -4.36
N LEU A 53 5.36 -2.48 -3.71
CA LEU A 53 4.91 -1.21 -3.16
C LEU A 53 4.72 -0.15 -4.26
N ALA A 54 3.82 0.81 -4.03
CA ALA A 54 3.57 1.92 -4.94
C ALA A 54 4.72 2.95 -4.97
N TRP A 55 5.56 2.97 -3.93
CA TRP A 55 6.60 3.98 -3.71
C TRP A 55 7.81 3.39 -2.98
N ILE A 56 8.78 4.23 -2.62
CA ILE A 56 9.91 3.83 -1.77
C ILE A 56 9.42 3.43 -0.37
N LYS A 57 10.26 2.73 0.41
CA LYS A 57 9.88 2.14 1.69
C LYS A 57 9.76 3.16 2.84
N ASP A 58 8.84 4.12 2.71
CA ASP A 58 8.52 5.12 3.72
C ASP A 58 7.28 4.74 4.55
N ALA A 59 6.84 5.62 5.46
CA ALA A 59 5.72 5.39 6.37
C ALA A 59 4.34 5.29 5.70
N GLN A 60 4.24 5.44 4.37
CA GLN A 60 3.01 5.17 3.61
C GLN A 60 2.60 3.70 3.64
N PHE A 61 3.49 2.80 4.04
CA PHE A 61 3.22 1.36 4.16
C PHE A 61 3.31 0.88 5.62
N GLY A 62 3.15 1.80 6.59
CA GLY A 62 3.30 1.53 8.00
C GLY A 62 2.46 0.35 8.51
N GLY A 63 1.20 0.22 8.04
CA GLY A 63 0.36 -0.93 8.40
C GLY A 63 0.94 -2.26 7.93
N SER A 64 1.48 -2.31 6.72
CA SER A 64 2.12 -3.50 6.15
C SER A 64 3.40 -3.87 6.90
N TYR A 65 4.19 -2.88 7.32
CA TYR A 65 5.36 -3.09 8.16
C TYR A 65 4.99 -3.61 9.54
N ILE A 66 3.92 -3.08 10.15
CA ILE A 66 3.41 -3.58 11.42
C ILE A 66 2.94 -5.04 11.27
N ALA A 67 2.25 -5.37 10.18
CA ALA A 67 1.79 -6.73 9.91
C ALA A 67 2.95 -7.73 9.80
N ASP A 68 4.03 -7.35 9.13
CA ASP A 68 5.24 -8.18 9.06
C ASP A 68 5.96 -8.25 10.42
N ASN A 69 6.15 -7.10 11.08
CA ASN A 69 6.87 -7.03 12.36
C ASN A 69 6.16 -7.76 13.51
N LYS A 70 4.82 -7.73 13.56
CA LYS A 70 4.01 -8.46 14.54
C LYS A 70 3.74 -9.91 14.14
N GLY A 71 4.20 -10.34 12.97
CA GLY A 71 4.06 -11.72 12.50
C GLY A 71 2.66 -12.09 12.00
N TYR A 72 1.81 -11.12 11.65
CA TYR A 72 0.47 -11.38 11.10
C TYR A 72 0.54 -12.12 9.76
N TYR A 73 1.54 -11.83 8.94
CA TYR A 73 1.81 -12.63 7.74
C TYR A 73 2.13 -14.09 8.08
N ARG A 74 2.98 -14.29 9.10
CA ARG A 74 3.36 -15.64 9.55
C ARG A 74 2.18 -16.42 10.11
N SER A 75 1.35 -15.80 10.97
CA SER A 75 0.16 -16.45 11.52
C SER A 75 -0.88 -16.82 10.46
N ASN A 76 -0.90 -16.07 9.35
CA ASN A 76 -1.81 -16.28 8.24
C ASN A 76 -1.22 -17.16 7.12
N GLY A 77 -0.05 -17.78 7.33
CA GLY A 77 0.47 -18.85 6.48
C GLY A 77 1.65 -18.48 5.57
N PHE A 78 2.17 -17.25 5.63
CA PHE A 78 3.37 -16.87 4.87
C PHE A 78 4.64 -17.15 5.67
N GLU A 79 5.71 -17.59 5.01
CA GLU A 79 7.00 -17.80 5.67
C GLU A 79 7.74 -16.48 5.92
N SER A 80 7.64 -15.58 4.93
CA SER A 80 8.28 -14.26 4.92
C SER A 80 7.57 -13.32 3.95
N VAL A 81 7.81 -12.02 4.11
CA VAL A 81 7.36 -10.99 3.16
C VAL A 81 8.57 -10.26 2.60
N ASN A 82 8.60 -10.12 1.28
CA ASN A 82 9.53 -9.29 0.56
C ASN A 82 8.79 -8.09 -0.02
N PHE A 83 8.92 -6.95 0.64
CA PHE A 83 8.47 -5.67 0.11
C PHE A 83 9.44 -5.20 -0.98
N ILE A 84 9.00 -5.27 -2.22
CA ILE A 84 9.70 -4.75 -3.39
C ILE A 84 9.40 -3.26 -3.48
N ALA A 85 10.45 -2.43 -3.41
CA ALA A 85 10.29 -0.97 -3.47
C ALA A 85 9.74 -0.54 -4.83
N GLY A 86 8.87 0.46 -4.82
CA GLY A 86 8.49 1.24 -6.01
C GLY A 86 9.42 2.44 -6.18
N GLY A 87 8.87 3.52 -6.73
CA GLY A 87 9.60 4.77 -6.95
C GLY A 87 9.18 5.44 -8.25
N PRO A 88 9.83 6.56 -8.62
CA PRO A 88 9.42 7.38 -9.77
C PRO A 88 9.53 6.65 -11.12
N THR A 89 10.30 5.56 -11.21
CA THR A 89 10.52 4.79 -12.44
C THR A 89 9.77 3.47 -12.48
N VAL A 90 9.01 3.13 -11.42
CA VAL A 90 8.32 1.84 -11.30
C VAL A 90 6.82 2.05 -11.46
N VAL A 91 6.24 1.37 -12.45
CA VAL A 91 4.78 1.23 -12.56
C VAL A 91 4.39 -0.09 -11.88
N PRO A 92 3.57 -0.09 -10.81
CA PRO A 92 3.39 -1.29 -10.00
C PRO A 92 2.59 -2.42 -10.68
N VAL A 93 1.54 -2.08 -11.45
CA VAL A 93 0.62 -3.07 -12.05
C VAL A 93 1.34 -4.05 -13.01
N PRO A 94 2.21 -3.61 -13.94
CA PRO A 94 3.01 -4.53 -14.76
C PRO A 94 3.86 -5.55 -13.98
N VAL A 95 4.29 -5.22 -12.76
CA VAL A 95 5.08 -6.14 -11.92
C VAL A 95 4.25 -7.36 -11.52
N VAL A 96 2.99 -7.14 -11.15
CA VAL A 96 2.04 -8.22 -10.84
C VAL A 96 1.65 -9.00 -12.09
N VAL A 97 1.38 -8.31 -13.20
CA VAL A 97 1.10 -8.96 -14.51
C VAL A 97 2.23 -9.90 -14.94
N SER A 98 3.49 -9.49 -14.69
CA SER A 98 4.66 -10.32 -15.01
C SER A 98 4.91 -11.50 -14.06
N GLY A 99 4.14 -11.61 -12.96
CA GLY A 99 4.32 -12.62 -11.92
C GLY A 99 5.47 -12.37 -10.94
N LYS A 100 6.18 -11.24 -11.06
CA LYS A 100 7.28 -10.87 -10.13
C LYS A 100 6.79 -10.51 -8.73
N ALA A 101 5.57 -10.00 -8.62
CA ALA A 101 4.90 -9.75 -7.35
C ALA A 101 3.52 -10.44 -7.34
N PHE A 102 3.11 -10.93 -6.17
CA PHE A 102 1.81 -11.58 -5.98
C PHE A 102 0.67 -10.55 -5.90
N VAL A 103 0.94 -9.43 -5.26
CA VAL A 103 0.02 -8.31 -5.03
C VAL A 103 0.79 -7.01 -5.17
N THR A 104 0.07 -5.93 -5.48
CA THR A 104 0.61 -4.58 -5.46
C THR A 104 -0.36 -3.58 -4.88
N LEU A 105 0.17 -2.46 -4.40
CA LEU A 105 -0.60 -1.24 -4.17
C LEU A 105 -0.40 -0.32 -5.39
N ALA A 106 -1.48 0.20 -5.96
CA ALA A 106 -1.41 1.07 -7.14
C ALA A 106 -2.41 2.23 -7.07
N ALA A 107 -2.13 3.31 -7.79
CA ALA A 107 -3.08 4.41 -7.96
C ALA A 107 -4.22 4.01 -8.91
N ALA A 108 -5.42 4.56 -8.70
CA ALA A 108 -6.61 4.23 -9.48
C ALA A 108 -6.40 4.40 -11.00
N GLU A 109 -5.72 5.47 -11.42
CA GLU A 109 -5.39 5.79 -12.80
C GLU A 109 -4.48 4.73 -13.44
N GLN A 110 -3.51 4.22 -12.66
CA GLN A 110 -2.59 3.18 -13.13
C GLN A 110 -3.34 1.86 -13.38
N VAL A 111 -4.28 1.52 -12.51
CA VAL A 111 -5.11 0.31 -12.64
C VAL A 111 -6.05 0.44 -13.85
N ALA A 112 -6.78 1.55 -13.95
CA ALA A 112 -7.69 1.80 -15.07
C ALA A 112 -6.94 1.79 -16.42
N SER A 113 -5.81 2.48 -16.51
CA SER A 113 -4.97 2.51 -17.71
C SER A 113 -4.48 1.10 -18.09
N ALA A 114 -4.01 0.31 -17.13
CA ALA A 114 -3.58 -1.06 -17.40
C ALA A 114 -4.73 -1.94 -17.93
N ILE A 115 -5.92 -1.84 -17.34
CA ILE A 115 -7.11 -2.59 -17.78
C ILE A 115 -7.54 -2.16 -19.19
N LEU A 116 -7.51 -0.87 -19.51
CA LEU A 116 -7.81 -0.35 -20.84
C LEU A 116 -6.77 -0.78 -21.89
N GLN A 117 -5.52 -1.01 -21.47
CA GLN A 117 -4.46 -1.59 -22.29
C GLN A 117 -4.49 -3.13 -22.36
N GLY A 118 -5.51 -3.77 -21.77
CA GLY A 118 -5.74 -5.21 -21.86
C GLY A 118 -5.13 -6.06 -20.74
N ALA A 119 -4.60 -5.45 -19.67
CA ALA A 119 -4.13 -6.21 -18.52
C ALA A 119 -5.31 -6.87 -17.77
N ASP A 120 -5.19 -8.17 -17.47
CA ASP A 120 -6.21 -8.92 -16.75
C ASP A 120 -5.98 -8.88 -15.23
N VAL A 121 -6.17 -7.69 -14.66
CA VAL A 121 -6.01 -7.40 -13.24
C VAL A 121 -7.32 -6.94 -12.61
N VAL A 122 -7.40 -6.99 -11.29
CA VAL A 122 -8.58 -6.56 -10.53
C VAL A 122 -8.18 -6.00 -9.17
N THR A 123 -8.90 -4.97 -8.71
CA THR A 123 -8.77 -4.42 -7.38
C THR A 123 -9.61 -5.20 -6.37
N ILE A 124 -8.96 -5.74 -5.35
CA ILE A 124 -9.58 -6.59 -4.31
C ILE A 124 -9.87 -5.86 -3.00
N ALA A 125 -9.26 -4.69 -2.79
CA ALA A 125 -9.37 -3.87 -1.59
C ALA A 125 -8.78 -2.47 -1.87
N THR A 126 -9.09 -1.49 -1.01
CA THR A 126 -8.61 -0.11 -1.17
C THR A 126 -8.15 0.48 0.18
N LEU A 127 -6.90 0.89 0.26
CA LEU A 127 -6.34 1.52 1.46
C LEU A 127 -7.00 2.86 1.81
N TYR A 128 -7.03 3.80 0.87
CA TYR A 128 -7.58 5.13 1.09
C TYR A 128 -8.96 5.28 0.48
N GLN A 129 -9.92 5.62 1.33
CA GLN A 129 -11.30 5.94 0.93
C GLN A 129 -11.37 7.29 0.20
N LYS A 130 -10.41 8.16 0.48
CA LYS A 130 -10.22 9.47 -0.15
C LYS A 130 -8.77 9.62 -0.61
N ASN A 131 -8.57 9.96 -1.88
CA ASN A 131 -7.27 10.32 -2.42
C ASN A 131 -6.73 11.59 -1.72
N ALA A 132 -5.42 11.62 -1.43
CA ALA A 132 -4.79 12.67 -0.64
C ALA A 132 -4.55 14.00 -1.39
N MET A 133 -4.89 14.07 -2.68
CA MET A 133 -4.73 15.30 -3.46
C MET A 133 -5.72 16.36 -3.00
N GLY A 134 -5.20 17.58 -2.89
CA GLY A 134 -5.96 18.70 -2.42
C GLY A 134 -5.33 20.03 -2.78
N LEU A 135 -5.94 21.08 -2.26
CA LEU A 135 -5.41 22.43 -2.30
C LEU A 135 -4.95 22.83 -0.91
N MET A 136 -3.81 23.50 -0.82
CA MET A 136 -3.32 24.16 0.38
C MET A 136 -3.21 25.67 0.16
N SER A 137 -3.52 26.43 1.19
CA SER A 137 -3.38 27.88 1.28
C SER A 137 -2.79 28.26 2.64
N LEU A 138 -2.28 29.48 2.82
CA LEU A 138 -1.87 29.96 4.15
C LEU A 138 -3.12 30.30 4.97
N ALA A 139 -3.12 29.93 6.26
CA ALA A 139 -4.28 30.18 7.13
C ALA A 139 -4.63 31.67 7.29
N LYS A 140 -3.67 32.59 7.06
CA LYS A 140 -3.90 34.04 7.09
C LYS A 140 -4.69 34.57 5.88
N SER A 141 -4.81 33.76 4.82
CA SER A 141 -5.52 34.11 3.58
C SER A 141 -6.11 32.83 2.99
N PRO A 142 -7.10 32.22 3.66
CA PRO A 142 -7.55 30.88 3.34
C PRO A 142 -8.35 30.85 2.04
N ILE A 143 -8.10 29.82 1.23
CA ILE A 143 -8.99 29.38 0.15
C ILE A 143 -9.78 28.20 0.71
N THR A 144 -11.08 28.35 0.89
CA THR A 144 -11.89 27.40 1.68
C THR A 144 -12.72 26.43 0.84
N LYS A 145 -12.93 26.77 -0.43
CA LYS A 145 -13.73 26.01 -1.40
C LYS A 145 -13.29 26.32 -2.84
N PRO A 146 -13.70 25.54 -3.85
CA PRO A 146 -13.22 25.69 -5.22
C PRO A 146 -13.49 27.08 -5.81
N GLU A 147 -14.64 27.68 -5.52
CA GLU A 147 -15.04 28.98 -6.08
C GLU A 147 -14.14 30.12 -5.60
N ASP A 148 -13.50 29.97 -4.43
CA ASP A 148 -12.56 30.96 -3.90
C ASP A 148 -11.26 31.03 -4.74
N MET A 149 -11.00 30.04 -5.61
CA MET A 149 -9.85 30.06 -6.53
C MET A 149 -10.03 31.04 -7.69
N ALA A 150 -11.25 31.52 -7.93
CA ALA A 150 -11.54 32.41 -9.06
C ALA A 150 -10.65 33.67 -9.00
N GLY A 151 -9.88 33.89 -10.08
CA GLY A 151 -8.94 35.01 -10.18
C GLY A 151 -7.68 34.93 -9.30
N LYS A 152 -7.53 33.87 -8.48
CA LYS A 152 -6.33 33.58 -7.67
C LYS A 152 -5.25 32.88 -8.49
N ARG A 153 -4.00 33.03 -8.05
CA ARG A 153 -2.84 32.30 -8.57
C ARG A 153 -2.76 30.95 -7.88
N ILE A 154 -2.97 29.86 -8.62
CA ILE A 154 -2.92 28.50 -8.08
C ILE A 154 -1.69 27.80 -8.62
N GLY A 155 -0.78 27.43 -7.71
CA GLY A 155 0.41 26.65 -8.02
C GLY A 155 0.02 25.22 -8.42
N VAL A 156 0.37 24.82 -9.65
CA VAL A 156 0.09 23.48 -10.19
C VAL A 156 1.40 22.84 -10.67
N GLN A 157 1.69 21.63 -10.19
CA GLN A 157 2.81 20.85 -10.74
C GLN A 157 2.45 20.33 -12.13
N THR A 158 3.40 20.32 -13.07
CA THR A 158 3.15 19.89 -14.46
C THR A 158 2.51 18.50 -14.55
N THR A 159 2.89 17.59 -13.66
CA THR A 159 2.33 16.23 -13.58
C THR A 159 0.88 16.18 -13.08
N ASN A 160 0.40 17.25 -12.43
CA ASN A 160 -0.92 17.34 -11.81
C ASN A 160 -1.91 18.19 -12.62
N THR A 161 -1.52 18.71 -13.79
CA THR A 161 -2.39 19.55 -14.63
C THR A 161 -3.65 18.81 -15.09
N GLY A 162 -3.52 17.53 -15.47
CA GLY A 162 -4.67 16.71 -15.85
C GLY A 162 -5.66 16.48 -14.71
N ILE A 163 -5.15 16.15 -13.51
CA ILE A 163 -5.98 15.99 -12.31
C ILE A 163 -6.66 17.31 -11.94
N PHE A 164 -5.94 18.44 -12.03
CA PHE A 164 -6.52 19.74 -11.75
C PHE A 164 -7.61 20.11 -12.73
N ALA A 165 -7.42 19.85 -14.03
CA ALA A 165 -8.43 20.10 -15.04
C ALA A 165 -9.70 19.24 -14.81
N ALA A 166 -9.53 17.96 -14.46
CA ALA A 166 -10.65 17.08 -14.12
C ALA A 166 -11.39 17.54 -12.85
N PHE A 167 -10.66 18.01 -11.84
CA PHE A 167 -11.23 18.60 -10.62
C PHE A 167 -12.00 19.90 -10.89
N LEU A 168 -11.49 20.77 -11.76
CA LEU A 168 -12.23 21.97 -12.15
C LEU A 168 -13.52 21.59 -12.88
N ALA A 169 -13.43 20.67 -13.84
CA ALA A 169 -14.59 20.18 -14.58
C ALA A 169 -15.65 19.54 -13.67
N SER A 170 -15.24 18.78 -12.64
CA SER A 170 -16.20 18.20 -11.68
C SER A 170 -16.91 19.21 -10.79
N ASN A 171 -16.43 20.46 -10.77
CA ASN A 171 -17.01 21.57 -10.01
C ASN A 171 -17.60 22.65 -10.92
N ASP A 172 -17.92 22.32 -12.17
CA ASP A 172 -18.45 23.25 -13.17
C ASP A 172 -17.55 24.48 -13.43
N MET A 173 -16.25 24.36 -13.13
CA MET A 173 -15.23 25.38 -13.36
C MET A 173 -14.43 25.06 -14.61
N LYS A 174 -13.90 26.10 -15.25
CA LYS A 174 -13.01 25.98 -16.40
C LYS A 174 -11.58 26.34 -16.01
N PRO A 175 -10.57 25.82 -16.73
CA PRO A 175 -9.18 26.24 -16.54
C PRO A 175 -8.97 27.76 -16.63
N GLU A 176 -9.77 28.46 -17.42
CA GLU A 176 -9.71 29.93 -17.58
C GLU A 176 -10.20 30.72 -16.36
N ASP A 177 -10.98 30.10 -15.46
CA ASP A 177 -11.48 30.75 -14.24
C ASP A 177 -10.37 30.92 -13.17
N VAL A 178 -9.26 30.18 -13.33
CA VAL A 178 -8.16 30.10 -12.37
C VAL A 178 -6.84 30.49 -13.04
N LYS A 179 -6.00 31.29 -12.36
CA LYS A 179 -4.66 31.59 -12.87
C LYS A 179 -3.68 30.51 -12.44
N SER A 180 -3.54 29.44 -13.23
CA SER A 180 -2.56 28.40 -12.95
C SER A 180 -1.12 28.90 -13.11
N VAL A 181 -0.29 28.70 -12.09
CA VAL A 181 1.13 29.01 -12.07
C VAL A 181 1.91 27.70 -12.00
N PRO A 182 2.76 27.37 -12.99
CA PRO A 182 3.60 26.18 -12.93
C PRO A 182 4.57 26.25 -11.76
N VAL A 183 4.58 25.22 -10.91
CA VAL A 183 5.45 25.12 -9.73
C VAL A 183 6.01 23.69 -9.57
N GLN A 184 6.97 23.54 -8.67
CA GLN A 184 7.48 22.23 -8.26
C GLN A 184 6.76 21.74 -6.99
N PHE A 185 7.18 20.60 -6.44
CA PHE A 185 6.58 20.02 -5.22
C PHE A 185 6.96 20.75 -3.92
N ASP A 186 7.95 21.64 -3.98
CA ASP A 186 8.36 22.49 -2.86
C ASP A 186 7.29 23.56 -2.56
N PRO A 187 6.94 23.80 -1.29
CA PRO A 187 5.87 24.73 -0.93
C PRO A 187 6.31 26.20 -0.84
N ALA A 188 7.58 26.55 -1.09
CA ALA A 188 8.08 27.92 -0.97
C ALA A 188 7.31 28.95 -1.82
N PRO A 189 6.81 28.66 -3.04
CA PRO A 189 5.99 29.61 -3.80
C PRO A 189 4.76 30.10 -3.01
N LEU A 190 4.19 29.26 -2.14
CA LEU A 190 3.06 29.64 -1.30
C LEU A 190 3.51 30.58 -0.16
N THR A 191 4.64 30.31 0.50
CA THR A 191 5.14 31.14 1.60
C THR A 191 5.74 32.46 1.12
N ASN A 192 6.33 32.48 -0.08
CA ASN A 192 6.88 33.68 -0.73
C ASN A 192 5.78 34.61 -1.28
N GLY A 193 4.55 34.11 -1.40
CA GLY A 193 3.44 34.86 -1.99
C GLY A 193 3.46 34.89 -3.52
N ASP A 194 4.17 33.96 -4.16
CA ASP A 194 4.17 33.78 -5.61
C ASP A 194 2.84 33.16 -6.10
N VAL A 195 2.19 32.38 -5.23
CA VAL A 195 0.84 31.81 -5.43
C VAL A 195 -0.04 32.03 -4.19
N ASP A 196 -1.36 32.04 -4.40
CA ASP A 196 -2.35 32.20 -3.33
C ASP A 196 -2.84 30.83 -2.79
N GLY A 197 -2.75 29.79 -3.63
CA GLY A 197 -2.98 28.40 -3.27
C GLY A 197 -2.03 27.47 -4.03
N LEU A 198 -1.84 26.26 -3.54
CA LEU A 198 -0.90 25.28 -4.07
C LEU A 198 -1.55 23.88 -4.08
N LEU A 199 -1.52 23.21 -5.22
CA LEU A 199 -1.85 21.78 -5.28
C LEU A 199 -0.85 20.99 -4.44
N CYS A 200 -1.38 20.12 -3.58
CA CYS A 200 -0.58 19.39 -2.61
C CYS A 200 -1.11 17.97 -2.37
N LEU A 201 -0.25 17.15 -1.77
CA LEU A 201 -0.69 16.01 -0.97
C LEU A 201 -0.90 16.53 0.44
N VAL A 202 -2.13 16.49 0.94
CA VAL A 202 -2.44 17.04 2.27
C VAL A 202 -1.66 16.36 3.40
N THR A 203 -1.13 15.16 3.13
CA THR A 203 -0.30 14.37 4.05
C THR A 203 1.17 14.79 4.07
N ARG A 204 1.62 15.70 3.18
CA ARG A 204 3.04 16.06 3.03
C ARG A 204 3.31 17.56 3.08
N GLN A 205 2.82 18.34 2.11
CA GLN A 205 3.19 19.76 2.03
C GLN A 205 2.66 20.59 3.21
N PRO A 206 1.41 20.42 3.68
CA PRO A 206 0.94 21.09 4.89
C PRO A 206 1.83 20.78 6.11
N VAL A 207 2.16 19.50 6.30
CA VAL A 207 3.06 19.04 7.37
C VAL A 207 4.43 19.71 7.28
N ALA A 208 5.02 19.80 6.09
CA ALA A 208 6.32 20.43 5.89
C ALA A 208 6.30 21.91 6.29
N LEU A 209 5.23 22.64 5.92
CA LEU A 209 5.06 24.04 6.29
C LEU A 209 4.77 24.22 7.80
N GLU A 210 4.00 23.33 8.40
CA GLU A 210 3.73 23.34 9.85
C GLU A 210 5.00 23.15 10.67
N LEU A 211 5.89 22.24 10.24
CA LEU A 211 7.21 22.04 10.87
C LEU A 211 8.11 23.27 10.75
N GLN A 212 7.87 24.14 9.76
CA GLN A 212 8.56 25.43 9.60
C GLN A 212 7.85 26.58 10.34
N GLY A 213 6.75 26.31 11.05
CA GLY A 213 6.00 27.30 11.83
C GLY A 213 4.90 28.04 11.05
N TYR A 214 4.63 27.65 9.81
CA TYR A 214 3.51 28.20 9.03
C TYR A 214 2.21 27.46 9.36
N LYS A 215 1.13 28.22 9.51
CA LYS A 215 -0.23 27.66 9.58
C LYS A 215 -0.83 27.60 8.19
N THR A 216 -1.42 26.46 7.85
CA THR A 216 -2.03 26.22 6.54
C THR A 216 -3.53 25.94 6.67
N ASN A 217 -4.26 26.19 5.58
CA ASN A 217 -5.62 25.70 5.38
C ASN A 217 -5.60 24.78 4.17
N SER A 218 -5.98 23.52 4.33
CA SER A 218 -6.00 22.54 3.24
C SER A 218 -7.28 21.72 3.22
N TRP A 219 -7.70 21.30 2.03
CA TRP A 219 -8.88 20.48 1.80
C TRP A 219 -8.61 19.50 0.65
N LEU A 220 -9.31 18.37 0.66
CA LEU A 220 -9.18 17.33 -0.36
C LEU A 220 -10.06 17.63 -1.57
N PHE A 221 -9.64 17.20 -2.74
CA PHE A 221 -10.50 17.22 -3.93
C PHE A 221 -11.74 16.33 -3.73
N SER A 222 -11.62 15.25 -2.96
CA SER A 222 -12.76 14.40 -2.58
C SER A 222 -13.81 15.10 -1.72
N ASP A 223 -13.48 16.24 -1.09
CA ASP A 223 -14.45 17.03 -0.34
C ASP A 223 -15.30 17.93 -1.27
N PHE A 224 -14.92 18.03 -2.56
CA PHE A 224 -15.55 18.89 -3.56
C PHE A 224 -15.70 18.17 -4.91
N ASN A 225 -16.75 17.37 -5.04
CA ASN A 225 -17.24 16.75 -6.29
C ASN A 225 -16.22 15.91 -7.09
N TYR A 226 -15.03 15.64 -6.56
CA TYR A 226 -14.04 14.75 -7.18
C TYR A 226 -13.66 13.58 -6.25
N PRO A 227 -14.62 12.75 -5.82
CA PRO A 227 -14.38 11.61 -4.95
C PRO A 227 -13.62 10.51 -5.70
N LYS A 228 -12.47 10.11 -5.17
CA LYS A 228 -11.67 9.03 -5.74
C LYS A 228 -10.98 8.25 -4.62
N MET A 229 -11.11 6.93 -4.66
CA MET A 229 -10.32 6.03 -3.85
C MET A 229 -8.85 6.00 -4.29
N ASP A 230 -7.94 5.62 -3.39
CA ASP A 230 -6.53 5.46 -3.73
C ASP A 230 -5.83 4.38 -2.91
N GLY A 231 -4.64 3.95 -3.33
CA GLY A 231 -3.95 2.80 -2.74
C GLY A 231 -4.74 1.51 -2.95
N LEU A 232 -4.96 1.14 -4.20
CA LEU A 232 -5.74 -0.03 -4.58
C LEU A 232 -4.86 -1.28 -4.47
N TYR A 233 -5.32 -2.29 -3.73
CA TYR A 233 -4.72 -3.62 -3.71
C TYR A 233 -5.11 -4.36 -4.97
N VAL A 234 -4.11 -4.73 -5.78
CA VAL A 234 -4.32 -5.29 -7.12
C VAL A 234 -3.62 -6.63 -7.26
N VAL A 235 -4.34 -7.60 -7.82
CA VAL A 235 -3.86 -8.92 -8.22
C VAL A 235 -4.27 -9.18 -9.67
N THR A 236 -3.68 -10.20 -10.32
CA THR A 236 -4.25 -10.72 -11.58
C THR A 236 -5.55 -11.49 -11.29
N LYS A 237 -6.48 -11.54 -12.24
CA LYS A 237 -7.69 -12.35 -12.07
C LYS A 237 -7.37 -13.85 -11.94
N ASP A 238 -6.32 -14.30 -12.63
CA ASP A 238 -5.80 -15.67 -12.50
C ASP A 238 -5.35 -15.99 -11.06
N THR A 239 -4.61 -15.05 -10.43
CA THR A 239 -4.21 -15.16 -9.02
C THR A 239 -5.42 -15.20 -8.10
N LEU A 240 -6.41 -14.34 -8.33
CA LEU A 240 -7.63 -14.32 -7.52
C LEU A 240 -8.41 -15.65 -7.64
N ALA A 241 -8.47 -16.24 -8.82
CA ALA A 241 -9.17 -17.50 -9.07
C ALA A 241 -8.42 -18.72 -8.51
N LYS A 242 -7.10 -18.80 -8.67
CA LYS A 242 -6.29 -19.98 -8.32
C LYS A 242 -5.71 -19.95 -6.92
N HIS A 243 -5.53 -18.77 -6.35
CA HIS A 243 -4.83 -18.57 -5.07
C HIS A 243 -5.66 -17.76 -4.08
N ARG A 244 -6.99 -17.94 -4.10
CA ARG A 244 -7.94 -17.17 -3.30
C ARG A 244 -7.61 -17.17 -1.80
N ASP A 245 -7.26 -18.32 -1.22
CA ASP A 245 -6.89 -18.40 0.20
C ASP A 245 -5.62 -17.61 0.53
N LYS A 246 -4.64 -17.61 -0.38
CA LYS A 246 -3.43 -16.79 -0.24
C LYS A 246 -3.78 -15.30 -0.35
N VAL A 247 -4.71 -14.91 -1.22
CA VAL A 247 -5.22 -13.53 -1.31
C VAL A 247 -5.93 -13.11 -0.01
N LYS A 248 -6.81 -13.96 0.53
CA LYS A 248 -7.48 -13.72 1.82
C LYS A 248 -6.47 -13.55 2.96
N ALA A 249 -5.42 -14.36 2.97
CA ALA A 249 -4.35 -14.26 3.95
C ALA A 249 -3.61 -12.92 3.86
N VAL A 250 -3.31 -12.41 2.65
CA VAL A 250 -2.75 -11.05 2.47
C VAL A 250 -3.69 -10.01 3.06
N LEU A 251 -4.96 -9.99 2.65
CA LEU A 251 -5.91 -8.98 3.10
C LEU A 251 -6.13 -9.04 4.62
N LYS A 252 -6.23 -10.23 5.20
CA LYS A 252 -6.33 -10.41 6.65
C LYS A 252 -5.11 -9.82 7.37
N SER A 253 -3.90 -10.14 6.92
CA SER A 253 -2.66 -9.59 7.50
C SER A 253 -2.62 -8.07 7.40
N GLU A 254 -3.03 -7.51 6.25
CA GLU A 254 -3.10 -6.07 6.05
C GLU A 254 -4.12 -5.39 6.95
N ILE A 255 -5.33 -5.93 7.08
CA ILE A 255 -6.34 -5.37 7.99
C ILE A 255 -5.80 -5.34 9.42
N GLN A 256 -5.13 -6.41 9.87
CA GLN A 256 -4.54 -6.45 11.21
C GLN A 256 -3.45 -5.38 11.40
N GLY A 257 -2.54 -5.23 10.44
CA GLY A 257 -1.48 -4.22 10.48
C GLY A 257 -2.00 -2.78 10.42
N TRP A 258 -2.95 -2.51 9.53
CA TRP A 258 -3.55 -1.18 9.38
C TRP A 258 -4.43 -0.78 10.56
N ARG A 259 -5.11 -1.72 11.23
CA ARG A 259 -5.79 -1.43 12.50
C ARG A 259 -4.81 -0.92 13.55
N ASP A 260 -3.65 -1.55 13.66
CA ASP A 260 -2.61 -1.10 14.58
C ASP A 260 -1.98 0.24 14.17
N GLN A 261 -1.75 0.44 12.87
CA GLN A 261 -1.28 1.74 12.33
C GLN A 261 -2.25 2.88 12.67
N VAL A 262 -3.57 2.63 12.55
CA VAL A 262 -4.60 3.63 12.86
C VAL A 262 -4.66 3.93 14.37
N ARG A 263 -4.40 2.93 15.22
CA ARG A 263 -4.34 3.09 16.68
C ARG A 263 -3.11 3.86 17.11
N ASP A 264 -1.94 3.50 16.57
CA ASP A 264 -0.67 4.14 16.88
C ASP A 264 0.22 4.27 15.62
N PRO A 265 0.15 5.43 14.93
CA PRO A 265 0.95 5.68 13.73
C PRO A 265 2.46 5.69 13.98
N SER A 266 2.90 5.83 15.24
CA SER A 266 4.33 5.92 15.56
C SER A 266 5.07 4.61 15.32
N ILE A 267 4.40 3.48 15.45
CA ILE A 267 4.99 2.16 15.23
C ILE A 267 5.40 2.00 13.77
N GLY A 268 4.51 2.29 12.82
CA GLY A 268 4.81 2.18 11.40
C GLY A 268 5.87 3.18 10.95
N ALA A 269 5.86 4.41 11.50
CA ALA A 269 6.89 5.41 11.23
C ALA A 269 8.28 4.97 11.73
N GLN A 270 8.38 4.42 12.95
CA GLN A 270 9.63 3.86 13.47
C GLN A 270 10.12 2.70 12.62
N LEU A 271 9.24 1.77 12.25
CA LEU A 271 9.59 0.63 11.40
C LEU A 271 10.09 1.07 10.02
N ALA A 272 9.49 2.11 9.43
CA ALA A 272 9.96 2.69 8.17
C ALA A 272 11.40 3.22 8.31
N VAL A 273 11.68 4.03 9.35
CA VAL A 273 12.99 4.65 9.56
C VAL A 273 14.07 3.63 9.95
N GLU A 274 13.77 2.71 10.86
CA GLU A 274 14.77 1.89 11.54
C GLU A 274 15.01 0.55 10.85
N LYS A 275 14.02 0.05 10.07
CA LYS A 275 14.06 -1.31 9.53
C LYS A 275 13.88 -1.34 8.01
N TYR A 276 12.74 -0.91 7.51
CA TYR A 276 12.37 -1.17 6.10
C TYR A 276 13.00 -0.18 5.11
N GLY A 277 13.11 1.09 5.48
CA GLY A 277 13.71 2.17 4.69
C GLY A 277 14.95 2.77 5.36
N SER A 278 15.68 1.97 6.15
CA SER A 278 16.84 2.43 6.93
C SER A 278 18.00 2.97 6.09
N ASP A 279 18.05 2.60 4.82
CA ASP A 279 19.01 3.08 3.82
C ASP A 279 18.58 4.38 3.12
N LEU A 280 17.36 4.87 3.35
CA LEU A 280 16.79 6.03 2.65
C LEU A 280 17.03 7.36 3.37
N GLY A 281 17.61 7.36 4.57
CA GLY A 281 17.85 8.58 5.35
C GLY A 281 16.55 9.28 5.80
N LEU A 282 15.50 8.50 6.07
CA LEU A 282 14.18 9.02 6.47
C LEU A 282 14.25 9.78 7.81
N ASN A 283 13.46 10.85 7.92
CA ASN A 283 13.37 11.63 9.15
C ASN A 283 12.14 11.21 9.97
N ILE A 284 12.36 10.73 11.20
CA ILE A 284 11.27 10.22 12.06
C ILE A 284 10.13 11.23 12.30
N LYS A 285 10.42 12.54 12.38
CA LYS A 285 9.35 13.54 12.56
C LYS A 285 8.48 13.64 11.31
N SER A 286 9.09 13.63 10.13
CA SER A 286 8.39 13.64 8.84
C SER A 286 7.60 12.34 8.62
N GLU A 287 8.19 11.19 8.95
CA GLU A 287 7.53 9.89 8.82
C GLU A 287 6.35 9.75 9.78
N LEU A 288 6.49 10.18 11.04
CA LEU A 288 5.38 10.19 12.00
C LEU A 288 4.24 11.10 11.55
N ALA A 289 4.56 12.28 11.05
CA ALA A 289 3.54 13.21 10.58
C ALA A 289 2.82 12.66 9.33
N THR A 290 3.57 12.05 8.40
CA THR A 290 3.00 11.36 7.23
C THR A 290 2.10 10.19 7.64
N ALA A 291 2.57 9.35 8.57
CA ALA A 291 1.81 8.24 9.16
C ALA A 291 0.50 8.70 9.80
N THR A 292 0.56 9.82 10.53
CA THR A 292 -0.61 10.42 11.21
C THR A 292 -1.61 11.00 10.20
N ALA A 293 -1.12 11.70 9.18
CA ALA A 293 -1.98 12.36 8.20
C ALA A 293 -2.74 11.40 7.27
N GLN A 294 -2.27 10.15 7.13
CA GLN A 294 -2.99 9.11 6.37
C GLN A 294 -4.25 8.61 7.09
N LYS A 295 -4.28 8.65 8.43
CA LYS A 295 -5.39 8.11 9.24
C LYS A 295 -6.78 8.57 8.80
N PRO A 296 -7.08 9.87 8.61
CA PRO A 296 -8.40 10.32 8.17
C PRO A 296 -8.77 9.90 6.74
N LEU A 297 -7.81 9.51 5.91
CA LEU A 297 -8.06 9.00 4.56
C LEU A 297 -8.50 7.53 4.57
N MET A 298 -8.09 6.78 5.60
CA MET A 298 -8.42 5.37 5.79
C MET A 298 -9.64 5.20 6.69
N LEU A 299 -9.65 5.86 7.86
CA LEU A 299 -10.69 5.75 8.88
C LEU A 299 -11.77 6.82 8.67
N THR A 300 -12.72 6.51 7.78
CA THR A 300 -13.95 7.28 7.55
C THR A 300 -15.14 6.66 8.27
N ASP A 301 -16.28 7.35 8.33
CA ASP A 301 -17.51 6.78 8.92
C ASP A 301 -17.94 5.48 8.21
N ARG A 302 -17.66 5.36 6.91
CA ARG A 302 -17.89 4.15 6.12
C ARG A 302 -17.04 2.98 6.59
N THR A 303 -15.74 3.18 6.77
CA THR A 303 -14.85 2.10 7.23
C THR A 303 -15.06 1.72 8.69
N LYS A 304 -15.73 2.56 9.50
CA LYS A 304 -16.14 2.17 10.86
C LYS A 304 -17.26 1.11 10.83
N THR A 305 -18.07 1.07 9.77
CA THR A 305 -19.15 0.08 9.61
C THR A 305 -18.74 -1.08 8.70
N GLU A 306 -18.07 -0.77 7.59
CA GLU A 306 -17.69 -1.76 6.56
C GLU A 306 -16.32 -2.41 6.82
N GLY A 307 -15.54 -1.87 7.76
CA GLY A 307 -14.15 -2.26 7.98
C GLY A 307 -13.16 -1.48 7.12
N LEU A 308 -11.89 -1.45 7.55
CA LEU A 308 -10.78 -0.91 6.76
C LEU A 308 -10.66 -1.64 5.42
N LEU A 309 -9.94 -1.05 4.46
CA LEU A 309 -9.74 -1.63 3.14
C LEU A 309 -11.00 -1.79 2.26
N SER A 310 -12.19 -1.52 2.80
CA SER A 310 -13.45 -1.62 2.07
C SER A 310 -13.50 -0.67 0.88
N ASN A 311 -14.23 -1.07 -0.15
CA ASN A 311 -14.39 -0.31 -1.38
C ASN A 311 -15.84 -0.39 -1.84
N THR A 312 -16.78 0.17 -1.07
CA THR A 312 -18.23 0.00 -1.28
C THR A 312 -18.66 0.31 -2.71
N ALA A 313 -19.81 -0.25 -3.14
CA ALA A 313 -20.36 -0.02 -4.48
C ALA A 313 -20.38 1.47 -4.85
N GLU A 314 -20.84 2.32 -3.94
CA GLU A 314 -20.85 3.77 -4.12
C GLU A 314 -19.45 4.37 -4.36
N LEU A 315 -18.41 3.97 -3.59
CA LEU A 315 -17.05 4.47 -3.83
C LEU A 315 -16.49 3.99 -5.17
N ARG A 316 -16.83 2.77 -5.58
CA ARG A 316 -16.39 2.21 -6.86
C ARG A 316 -16.96 3.00 -8.02
N GLU A 317 -18.27 3.27 -7.99
CA GLU A 317 -18.95 4.10 -9.00
C GLU A 317 -18.40 5.53 -9.01
N GLN A 318 -18.23 6.16 -7.84
CA GLN A 318 -17.61 7.47 -7.72
C GLN A 318 -16.19 7.51 -8.28
N THR A 319 -15.39 6.46 -8.02
CA THR A 319 -14.02 6.37 -8.50
C THR A 319 -13.96 6.27 -10.02
N VAL A 320 -14.77 5.40 -10.65
CA VAL A 320 -14.78 5.29 -12.12
C VAL A 320 -15.37 6.54 -12.79
N ALA A 321 -16.35 7.20 -12.17
CA ALA A 321 -16.86 8.49 -12.66
C ALA A 321 -15.77 9.57 -12.64
N SER A 322 -15.00 9.69 -11.55
CA SER A 322 -13.87 10.62 -11.47
C SER A 322 -12.76 10.28 -12.48
N LEU A 323 -12.49 8.99 -12.73
CA LEU A 323 -11.53 8.55 -13.74
C LEU A 323 -11.98 8.87 -15.17
N ALA A 324 -13.28 8.77 -15.46
CA ALA A 324 -13.85 9.11 -16.76
C ALA A 324 -13.64 10.59 -17.11
N LEU A 325 -13.67 11.50 -16.13
CA LEU A 325 -13.32 12.92 -16.33
C LEU A 325 -11.87 13.11 -16.80
N GLY A 326 -10.98 12.18 -16.46
CA GLY A 326 -9.60 12.12 -16.94
C GLY A 326 -9.42 11.31 -18.23
N GLY A 327 -10.50 10.86 -18.88
CA GLY A 327 -10.46 10.06 -20.11
C GLY A 327 -10.22 8.55 -19.89
N LEU A 328 -10.29 8.08 -18.64
CA LEU A 328 -10.14 6.67 -18.29
C LEU A 328 -11.53 6.06 -18.00
N ASP A 329 -12.30 5.85 -19.07
CA ASP A 329 -13.69 5.37 -18.98
C ASP A 329 -13.76 3.83 -18.98
N LEU A 330 -14.25 3.27 -17.87
CA LEU A 330 -14.54 1.84 -17.70
C LEU A 330 -15.57 1.64 -16.59
N PRO A 331 -16.45 0.62 -16.68
CA PRO A 331 -17.40 0.32 -15.61
C PRO A 331 -16.69 -0.22 -14.36
N ALA A 332 -17.29 0.01 -13.19
CA ALA A 332 -16.74 -0.40 -11.90
C ALA A 332 -16.48 -1.91 -11.78
N ASP A 333 -17.35 -2.74 -12.35
CA ASP A 333 -17.24 -4.21 -12.33
C ASP A 333 -16.03 -4.75 -13.12
N ARG A 334 -15.50 -3.97 -14.07
CA ARG A 334 -14.25 -4.29 -14.76
C ARG A 334 -13.02 -4.00 -13.91
N MET A 335 -13.13 -3.12 -12.92
CA MET A 335 -12.00 -2.61 -12.14
C MET A 335 -11.91 -3.23 -10.73
N PHE A 336 -13.04 -3.58 -10.13
CA PHE A 336 -13.13 -3.98 -8.73
C PHE A 336 -13.85 -5.32 -8.54
N ASP A 337 -13.31 -6.17 -7.66
CA ASP A 337 -13.94 -7.38 -7.17
C ASP A 337 -13.80 -7.43 -5.63
N PRO A 338 -14.84 -7.04 -4.86
CA PRO A 338 -14.80 -7.01 -3.41
C PRO A 338 -14.97 -8.40 -2.77
N SER A 339 -15.30 -9.43 -3.55
CA SER A 339 -15.82 -10.71 -3.02
C SER A 339 -14.86 -11.37 -2.02
N VAL A 340 -13.55 -11.25 -2.26
CA VAL A 340 -12.53 -11.85 -1.40
C VAL A 340 -12.37 -11.09 -0.08
N LEU A 341 -12.58 -9.77 -0.08
CA LEU A 341 -12.59 -8.96 1.14
C LEU A 341 -13.85 -9.24 1.97
N ASP A 342 -15.00 -9.39 1.30
CA ASP A 342 -16.26 -9.75 1.95
C ASP A 342 -16.15 -11.10 2.67
N GLU A 343 -15.50 -12.10 2.05
CA GLU A 343 -15.19 -13.39 2.69
C GLU A 343 -14.28 -13.24 3.91
N VAL A 344 -13.21 -12.43 3.83
CA VAL A 344 -12.33 -12.18 4.98
C VAL A 344 -13.13 -11.62 6.15
N TYR A 345 -14.03 -10.68 5.92
CA TYR A 345 -14.86 -10.11 6.98
C TYR A 345 -15.97 -11.02 7.48
N ALA A 346 -16.52 -11.89 6.63
CA ALA A 346 -17.49 -12.90 7.05
C ALA A 346 -16.84 -13.94 7.98
N GLU A 347 -15.60 -14.34 7.69
CA GLU A 347 -14.85 -15.31 8.48
C GLU A 347 -14.20 -14.72 9.74
N ASN A 348 -13.97 -13.41 9.76
CA ASN A 348 -13.25 -12.70 10.81
C ASN A 348 -13.99 -11.39 11.18
N PRO A 349 -15.23 -11.48 11.70
CA PRO A 349 -16.06 -10.30 11.96
C PRO A 349 -15.44 -9.32 12.97
N GLU A 350 -14.56 -9.79 13.86
CA GLU A 350 -13.81 -8.97 14.82
C GLU A 350 -12.81 -8.01 14.16
N LEU A 351 -12.48 -8.22 12.89
CA LEU A 351 -11.59 -7.35 12.13
C LEU A 351 -12.29 -6.09 11.60
N ARG A 352 -13.64 -6.02 11.61
CA ARG A 352 -14.39 -4.84 11.15
C ARG A 352 -14.23 -3.62 12.05
N GLN A 353 -13.91 -3.83 13.33
CA GLN A 353 -13.77 -2.76 14.31
C GLN A 353 -12.32 -2.28 14.43
N VAL A 354 -12.08 -0.97 14.37
CA VAL A 354 -10.74 -0.37 14.46
C VAL A 354 -10.47 0.14 15.86
#